data_AF-A0A411PKQ2-F1
#
_entry.id   AF-A0A411PKQ2-F1
#
_cell.length_a   1.000
_cell.length_b   1.000
_cell.length_c   1.000
_cell.angle_alpha   90.00
_cell.angle_beta   90.00
_cell.angle_gamma   90.00
#
_symmetry.space_group_name_H-M   'P 1'
#
loop_
_entity.id
_entity.type
_entity.pdbx_description
1 polymer ?
#
loop_
_entity_poly.entity_id
_entity_poly.type
_entity_poly.pdbx_seq_one_letter_code
_entity_poly.pdbx_strand_id
1 'polypeptide(L)'
;MTPQSPLAQMHDIMLPEPIHNWPIAYGYWIVLAIIITVLCYLILAWRKKRKLNAAKKQTLVLLSQLDDSAVDYPQQVNALLKRLALSYLPREQVANLSGAKWTEFLDARMAPAQQGQLGKLLNMRYQKQGLSTEQTLQLKQLATSYITSKALFSIPTDTMPKHGAKLC
;
A
#
# COMPACT_ATOMS: atom_id res chain seq x y z
N MET A 1 -90.59 -9.64 32.96
CA MET A 1 -89.78 -10.56 32.14
C MET A 1 -89.89 -10.12 30.70
N THR A 2 -88.91 -9.36 30.22
CA THR A 2 -88.67 -9.06 28.80
C THR A 2 -87.19 -9.40 28.54
N PRO A 3 -86.88 -10.17 27.48
CA PRO A 3 -85.57 -10.75 27.29
C PRO A 3 -84.54 -9.65 27.01
N GLN A 4 -83.47 -9.64 27.80
CA GLN A 4 -82.30 -8.79 27.58
C GLN A 4 -81.71 -9.14 26.21
N SER A 5 -81.73 -8.18 25.30
CA SER A 5 -81.17 -8.30 23.95
C SER A 5 -79.67 -8.60 24.03
N PRO A 6 -79.18 -9.72 23.45
CA PRO A 6 -77.76 -10.06 23.45
C PRO A 6 -76.90 -9.12 22.59
N LEU A 7 -77.52 -8.20 21.83
CA LEU A 7 -76.81 -7.17 21.06
C LEU A 7 -76.38 -5.96 21.91
N ALA A 8 -76.92 -5.79 23.12
CA ALA A 8 -76.47 -4.72 24.03
C ALA A 8 -75.08 -5.00 24.66
N GLN A 9 -74.58 -6.22 24.49
CA GLN A 9 -73.21 -6.63 24.84
C GLN A 9 -72.23 -6.47 23.67
N MET A 10 -72.54 -5.56 22.73
CA MET A 10 -71.56 -5.06 21.77
C MET A 10 -70.52 -4.23 22.53
N HIS A 11 -69.58 -4.92 23.18
CA HIS A 11 -68.33 -4.34 23.60
C HIS A 11 -67.63 -3.91 22.32
N ASP A 12 -67.65 -2.61 22.09
CA ASP A 12 -66.92 -1.92 21.05
C ASP A 12 -65.50 -2.52 21.01
N ILE A 13 -65.20 -3.25 19.94
CA ILE A 13 -63.86 -3.80 19.74
C ILE A 13 -62.99 -2.59 19.46
N MET A 14 -62.38 -2.06 20.50
CA MET A 14 -61.29 -1.10 20.37
C MET A 14 -60.23 -1.79 19.52
N LEU A 15 -60.14 -1.43 18.24
CA LEU A 15 -59.01 -1.83 17.42
C LEU A 15 -57.77 -1.32 18.16
N PRO A 16 -56.76 -2.16 18.43
CA PRO A 16 -55.52 -1.66 19.02
C PRO A 16 -55.03 -0.54 18.11
N GLU A 17 -54.68 0.60 18.71
CA GLU A 17 -54.07 1.72 18.00
C GLU A 17 -53.05 1.15 17.00
N PRO A 18 -53.07 1.58 15.73
CA PRO A 18 -52.11 1.08 14.75
C PRO A 18 -50.75 1.27 15.39
N ILE A 19 -50.05 0.16 15.61
CA ILE A 19 -48.74 0.10 16.25
C ILE A 19 -47.90 1.13 15.52
N HIS A 20 -47.85 2.34 16.08
CA HIS A 20 -47.04 3.43 15.58
C HIS A 20 -45.67 2.80 15.58
N ASN A 21 -45.00 2.71 14.44
CA ASN A 21 -43.72 2.00 14.30
C ASN A 21 -42.72 2.53 15.34
N TRP A 22 -42.76 1.97 16.55
CA TRP A 22 -41.95 2.36 17.68
C TRP A 22 -40.53 1.93 17.33
N PRO A 23 -39.61 2.89 17.46
CA PRO A 23 -38.67 3.24 16.43
C PRO A 23 -37.84 2.01 16.12
N ILE A 24 -38.00 1.49 14.90
CA ILE A 24 -37.14 0.41 14.39
C ILE A 24 -35.72 0.96 14.37
N ALA A 25 -35.07 0.71 15.50
CA ALA A 25 -33.71 0.95 15.92
C ALA A 25 -32.92 2.02 15.13
N TYR A 26 -32.69 3.17 15.79
CA TYR A 26 -31.47 3.94 15.57
C TYR A 26 -30.20 3.04 15.60
N GLY A 27 -30.26 1.91 16.31
CA GLY A 27 -29.22 0.87 16.31
C GLY A 27 -28.92 0.26 14.93
N TYR A 28 -29.91 0.06 14.05
CA TYR A 28 -29.64 -0.44 12.69
C TYR A 28 -28.93 0.60 11.83
N TRP A 29 -29.24 1.88 12.02
CA TRP A 29 -28.51 2.96 11.34
C TRP A 29 -27.06 3.04 11.80
N ILE A 30 -26.79 2.83 13.09
CA ILE A 30 -25.41 2.75 13.62
C ILE A 30 -24.69 1.53 13.03
N VAL A 31 -25.33 0.36 13.01
CA VAL A 31 -24.76 -0.86 12.41
C VAL A 31 -24.49 -0.66 10.92
N LEU A 32 -25.44 -0.06 10.19
CA LEU A 32 -25.29 0.26 8.77
C LEU A 32 -24.12 1.23 8.54
N ALA A 33 -24.01 2.29 9.35
CA ALA A 33 -22.91 3.24 9.27
C ALA A 33 -21.53 2.59 9.53
N ILE A 34 -21.45 1.69 10.52
CA ILE A 34 -20.24 0.89 10.78
C ILE A 34 -19.90 0.02 9.57
N ILE A 35 -20.87 -0.71 9.02
CA ILE A 35 -20.67 -1.56 7.84
C ILE A 35 -20.15 -0.72 6.67
N ILE A 36 -20.77 0.43 6.38
CA ILE A 36 -20.34 1.32 5.30
C ILE A 36 -18.91 1.83 5.55
N THR A 37 -18.58 2.21 6.78
CA THR A 37 -17.25 2.71 7.14
C THR A 37 -16.18 1.63 6.95
N VAL A 38 -16.45 0.42 7.41
CA VAL A 38 -15.57 -0.74 7.24
C VAL A 38 -15.40 -1.06 5.75
N LEU A 39 -16.49 -1.05 4.98
CA LEU A 39 -16.45 -1.33 3.56
C LEU A 39 -15.64 -0.26 2.81
N CYS A 40 -15.85 1.01 3.13
CA CYS A 40 -15.12 2.12 2.54
C CYS A 40 -13.63 2.03 2.86
N TYR A 41 -13.28 1.73 4.12
CA TYR A 41 -11.90 1.50 4.55
C TYR A 41 -11.26 0.34 3.78
N LEU A 42 -11.97 -0.79 3.67
CA LEU A 42 -11.53 -1.96 2.90
C LEU A 42 -11.28 -1.60 1.44
N ILE A 43 -12.21 -0.91 0.78
CA ILE A 43 -12.09 -0.49 -0.62
C ILE A 43 -10.88 0.43 -0.81
N LEU A 44 -10.70 1.43 0.06
CA LEU A 44 -9.57 2.35 -0.01
C LEU A 44 -8.24 1.61 0.20
N ALA A 45 -8.17 0.73 1.20
CA ALA A 45 -7.00 -0.11 1.44
C ALA A 45 -6.71 -1.03 0.25
N TRP A 46 -7.74 -1.62 -0.35
CA TRP A 46 -7.60 -2.47 -1.54
C TRP A 46 -7.11 -1.68 -2.74
N ARG A 47 -7.67 -0.50 -3.02
CA ARG A 47 -7.21 0.35 -4.12
C ARG A 47 -5.76 0.79 -3.94
N LYS A 48 -5.37 1.16 -2.71
CA LYS A 48 -3.99 1.52 -2.39
C LYS A 48 -3.06 0.32 -2.63
N LYS A 49 -3.41 -0.86 -2.09
CA LYS A 49 -2.65 -2.11 -2.32
C LYS A 49 -2.57 -2.48 -3.81
N ARG A 50 -3.66 -2.31 -4.57
CA ARG A 50 -3.69 -2.63 -6.01
C ARG A 50 -2.77 -1.71 -6.81
N LYS A 51 -2.75 -0.41 -6.53
CA LYS A 51 -1.83 0.55 -7.16
C LYS A 51 -0.36 0.18 -6.87
N LEU A 52 -0.05 -0.17 -5.63
CA LEU A 52 1.29 -0.59 -5.21
C LEU A 52 1.71 -1.91 -5.89
N ASN A 53 0.84 -2.90 -5.90
CA ASN A 53 1.08 -4.18 -6.58
C ASN A 53 1.22 -4.01 -8.09
N ALA A 54 0.44 -3.11 -8.70
CA ALA A 54 0.56 -2.75 -10.11
C ALA A 54 1.92 -2.10 -10.39
N ALA A 55 2.38 -1.17 -9.55
CA ALA A 55 3.70 -0.56 -9.70
C ALA A 55 4.82 -1.62 -9.64
N LYS A 56 4.73 -2.59 -8.71
CA LYS A 56 5.67 -3.72 -8.65
C LYS A 56 5.66 -4.55 -9.94
N LYS A 57 4.48 -4.96 -10.41
CA LYS A 57 4.36 -5.73 -11.65
C LYS A 57 4.89 -4.96 -12.85
N GLN A 58 4.56 -3.68 -12.96
CA GLN A 58 5.06 -2.81 -14.03
C GLN A 58 6.59 -2.73 -14.00
N THR A 59 7.21 -2.54 -12.84
CA THR A 59 8.67 -2.51 -12.74
C THR A 59 9.31 -3.83 -13.16
N LEU A 60 8.74 -4.98 -12.78
CA LEU A 60 9.23 -6.29 -13.22
C LEU A 60 9.09 -6.50 -14.73
N VAL A 61 7.95 -6.11 -15.31
CA VAL A 61 7.72 -6.21 -16.75
C VAL A 61 8.71 -5.32 -17.50
N LEU A 62 8.88 -4.06 -17.07
CA LEU A 62 9.85 -3.17 -17.68
C LEU A 62 11.26 -3.76 -17.55
N LEU A 63 11.67 -4.25 -16.37
CA LEU A 63 12.98 -4.87 -16.17
C LEU A 63 13.23 -6.06 -17.12
N SER A 64 12.18 -6.84 -17.43
CA SER A 64 12.28 -7.95 -18.38
C SER A 64 12.34 -7.51 -19.85
N GLN A 65 11.84 -6.32 -20.16
CA GLN A 65 11.82 -5.74 -21.51
C GLN A 65 13.05 -4.87 -21.82
N LEU A 66 13.87 -4.56 -20.82
CA LEU A 66 15.11 -3.82 -21.03
C LEU A 66 16.11 -4.67 -21.83
N ASP A 67 16.75 -4.04 -22.81
CA ASP A 67 17.88 -4.64 -23.53
C ASP A 67 19.09 -4.78 -22.61
N ASP A 68 19.40 -6.03 -22.26
CA ASP A 68 20.54 -6.41 -21.42
C ASP A 68 21.90 -5.98 -22.04
N SER A 69 21.94 -5.66 -23.33
CA SER A 69 23.14 -5.22 -24.06
C SER A 69 23.34 -3.70 -24.11
N ALA A 70 22.40 -2.90 -23.59
CA ALA A 70 22.51 -1.45 -23.65
C ALA A 70 23.58 -0.93 -22.67
N VAL A 71 24.43 0.00 -23.12
CA VAL A 71 25.43 0.67 -22.25
C VAL A 71 24.76 1.37 -21.06
N ASP A 72 23.54 1.86 -21.27
CA ASP A 72 22.74 2.55 -20.25
C ASP A 72 21.92 1.62 -19.36
N TYR A 73 22.04 0.29 -19.50
CA TYR A 73 21.31 -0.69 -18.69
C TYR A 73 21.35 -0.42 -17.17
N PRO A 74 22.52 -0.19 -16.52
CA PRO A 74 22.56 0.08 -15.08
C PRO A 74 21.83 1.38 -14.70
N GLN A 75 21.83 2.38 -15.59
CA GLN A 75 21.12 3.64 -15.38
C GLN A 75 19.61 3.45 -15.48
N GLN A 76 19.14 2.66 -16.44
CA GLN A 76 17.72 2.34 -16.60
C GLN A 76 17.20 1.50 -15.41
N VAL A 77 17.96 0.49 -14.97
CA VAL A 77 17.62 -0.31 -13.79
C VAL A 77 17.54 0.57 -12.53
N ASN A 78 18.47 1.50 -12.36
CA ASN A 78 18.43 2.46 -11.24
C ASN A 78 17.19 3.38 -11.30
N ALA A 79 16.84 3.88 -12.49
CA ALA A 79 15.65 4.71 -12.68
C ALA A 79 14.37 3.93 -12.35
N LEU A 80 14.30 2.65 -12.73
CA LEU A 80 13.20 1.75 -12.38
C LEU A 80 13.09 1.50 -10.88
N LEU A 81 14.21 1.23 -10.20
CA LEU A 81 14.27 1.06 -8.75
C LEU A 81 13.81 2.34 -8.02
N LYS A 82 14.25 3.52 -8.48
CA LYS A 82 13.79 4.80 -7.93
C LYS A 82 12.31 5.03 -8.15
N ARG A 83 11.80 4.75 -9.35
CA ARG A 83 10.37 4.87 -9.66
C ARG A 83 9.52 3.93 -8.79
N LEU A 84 10.02 2.72 -8.56
CA LEU A 84 9.39 1.78 -7.64
C LEU A 84 9.41 2.33 -6.21
N ALA A 85 10.55 2.81 -5.71
CA ALA A 85 10.64 3.41 -4.37
C ALA A 85 9.69 4.62 -4.21
N LEU A 86 9.57 5.49 -5.21
CA LEU A 86 8.63 6.61 -5.22
C LEU A 86 7.15 6.19 -5.17
N SER A 87 6.83 4.96 -5.61
CA SER A 87 5.47 4.44 -5.51
C SER A 87 5.14 3.94 -4.09
N TYR A 88 6.16 3.53 -3.31
CA TYR A 88 6.01 3.00 -1.95
C TYR A 88 6.32 4.02 -0.85
N LEU A 89 7.21 4.97 -1.10
CA LEU A 89 7.64 6.00 -0.15
C LEU A 89 7.14 7.40 -0.57
N PRO A 90 6.91 8.31 0.39
CA PRO A 90 6.59 9.70 0.09
C PRO A 90 7.75 10.35 -0.67
N ARG A 91 7.39 11.17 -1.66
CA ARG A 91 8.33 11.82 -2.60
C ARG A 91 9.41 12.63 -1.89
N GLU A 92 9.10 13.24 -0.74
CA GLU A 92 10.04 14.05 0.05
C GLU A 92 11.22 13.22 0.57
N GLN A 93 10.97 12.02 1.08
CA GLN A 93 12.02 11.14 1.59
C GLN A 93 12.93 10.66 0.46
N VAL A 94 12.36 10.33 -0.71
CA VAL A 94 13.13 9.85 -1.85
C VAL A 94 13.88 10.97 -2.55
N ALA A 95 13.34 12.19 -2.59
CA ALA A 95 14.01 13.35 -3.20
C ALA A 95 15.31 13.71 -2.46
N ASN A 96 15.37 13.49 -1.15
CA ASN A 96 16.57 13.70 -0.34
C ASN A 96 17.60 12.54 -0.50
N LEU A 97 17.19 11.41 -1.08
CA LEU A 97 18.04 10.23 -1.33
C LEU A 97 18.63 10.26 -2.75
N SER A 98 19.77 10.94 -2.90
CA SER A 98 20.53 11.01 -4.16
C SER A 98 21.95 10.46 -4.02
N GLY A 99 22.47 9.84 -5.10
CA GLY A 99 23.86 9.37 -5.17
C GLY A 99 24.16 8.22 -4.20
N ALA A 100 25.18 8.38 -3.36
CA ALA A 100 25.63 7.36 -2.40
C ALA A 100 24.57 7.04 -1.32
N LYS A 101 23.81 8.05 -0.87
CA LYS A 101 22.72 7.84 0.10
C LYS A 101 21.62 6.91 -0.45
N TRP A 102 21.43 6.92 -1.77
CA TRP A 102 20.46 6.04 -2.42
C TRP A 102 20.94 4.58 -2.45
N THR A 103 22.22 4.34 -2.76
CA THR A 103 22.77 2.98 -2.75
C THR A 103 22.81 2.40 -1.35
N GLU A 104 23.18 3.21 -0.35
CA GLU A 104 23.16 2.81 1.06
C GLU A 104 21.74 2.49 1.56
N PHE A 105 20.75 3.27 1.12
CA PHE A 105 19.34 2.99 1.41
C PHE A 105 18.84 1.68 0.78
N LEU A 106 19.30 1.34 -0.43
CA LEU A 106 18.98 0.06 -1.07
C LEU A 106 19.64 -1.11 -0.32
N ASP A 107 20.91 -0.96 0.06
CA ASP A 107 21.67 -1.96 0.81
C ASP A 107 21.02 -2.23 2.17
N ALA A 108 20.57 -1.19 2.88
CA ALA A 108 19.86 -1.34 4.16
C ALA A 108 18.56 -2.16 4.06
N ARG A 109 17.98 -2.31 2.87
CA ARG A 109 16.74 -3.06 2.62
C ARG A 109 16.95 -4.42 1.96
N MET A 110 18.21 -4.80 1.70
CA MET A 110 18.54 -6.12 1.18
C MET A 110 18.88 -7.11 2.29
N ALA A 111 18.83 -8.39 1.96
CA ALA A 111 19.41 -9.42 2.80
C ALA A 111 20.92 -9.16 2.98
N PRO A 112 21.49 -9.40 4.18
CA PRO A 112 22.90 -9.12 4.47
C PRO A 112 23.88 -9.78 3.49
N ALA A 113 23.49 -10.92 2.90
CA ALA A 113 24.28 -11.62 1.89
C ALA A 113 24.41 -10.87 0.54
N GLN A 114 23.51 -9.93 0.23
CA GLN A 114 23.47 -9.18 -1.04
C GLN A 114 23.83 -7.69 -0.86
N GLN A 115 24.15 -7.26 0.36
CA GLN A 115 24.51 -5.88 0.67
C GLN A 115 25.82 -5.46 0.01
N GLY A 116 25.86 -4.27 -0.59
CA GLY A 116 27.05 -3.67 -1.20
C GLY A 116 27.35 -4.16 -2.62
N GLN A 117 26.87 -5.35 -3.03
CA GLN A 117 27.02 -5.85 -4.41
C GLN A 117 26.20 -5.02 -5.40
N LEU A 118 24.93 -4.75 -5.08
CA LEU A 118 24.07 -3.96 -5.96
C LEU A 118 24.53 -2.49 -6.01
N GLY A 119 24.93 -1.90 -4.88
CA GLY A 119 25.53 -0.57 -4.84
C GLY A 119 26.78 -0.45 -5.71
N LYS A 120 27.69 -1.45 -5.65
CA LYS A 120 28.91 -1.50 -6.47
C LYS A 120 28.59 -1.56 -7.97
N LEU A 121 27.70 -2.47 -8.38
CA LEU A 121 27.30 -2.61 -9.79
C LEU A 121 26.55 -1.39 -10.32
N LEU A 122 25.68 -0.77 -9.50
CA LEU A 122 25.01 0.48 -9.87
C LEU A 122 25.99 1.65 -10.01
N ASN A 123 27.08 1.68 -9.24
CA ASN A 123 28.06 2.76 -9.33
C ASN A 123 28.89 2.68 -10.62
N MET A 124 29.01 1.48 -11.22
CA MET A 124 29.64 1.27 -12.53
C MET A 124 28.88 1.95 -13.68
N ARG A 125 27.66 2.49 -13.45
CA ARG A 125 26.96 3.38 -14.40
C ARG A 125 27.76 4.62 -14.83
N TYR A 126 28.73 5.04 -14.01
CA TYR A 126 29.58 6.19 -14.29
C TYR A 126 30.88 5.82 -15.01
N GLN A 127 31.17 4.52 -15.17
CA GLN A 127 32.31 4.07 -15.95
C GLN A 127 31.90 3.99 -17.43
N LYS A 128 32.74 4.55 -18.32
CA LYS A 128 32.57 4.47 -19.79
C LYS A 128 32.64 3.04 -20.34
N GLN A 129 32.98 2.07 -19.50
CA GLN A 129 33.16 0.68 -19.88
C GLN A 129 31.82 -0.04 -19.67
N GLY A 130 31.18 -0.45 -20.77
CA GLY A 130 29.92 -1.20 -20.73
C GLY A 130 30.05 -2.45 -19.83
N LEU A 131 28.95 -2.82 -19.16
CA LEU A 131 28.94 -4.00 -18.30
C LEU A 131 29.14 -5.27 -19.13
N SER A 132 29.96 -6.19 -18.61
CA SER A 132 30.05 -7.54 -19.18
C SER A 132 28.72 -8.27 -19.01
N THR A 133 28.37 -9.16 -19.93
CA THR A 133 27.12 -9.93 -19.93
C THR A 133 26.83 -10.61 -18.59
N GLU A 134 27.88 -11.12 -17.91
CA GLU A 134 27.76 -11.71 -16.58
C GLU A 134 27.34 -10.70 -15.50
N GLN A 135 27.89 -9.49 -15.54
CA GLN A 135 27.55 -8.41 -14.60
C GLN A 135 26.14 -7.89 -14.82
N THR A 136 25.70 -7.81 -16.08
CA THR A 136 24.32 -7.46 -16.43
C THR A 136 23.34 -8.49 -15.86
N LEU A 137 23.64 -9.78 -16.04
CA LEU A 137 22.80 -10.86 -15.52
C LEU A 137 22.75 -10.83 -13.98
N GLN A 138 23.88 -10.62 -13.31
CA GLN A 138 23.95 -10.47 -11.85
C GLN A 138 23.14 -9.26 -11.38
N LEU A 139 23.26 -8.11 -12.06
CA LEU A 139 22.49 -6.91 -11.75
C LEU A 139 20.98 -7.19 -11.86
N LYS A 140 20.55 -7.87 -12.92
CA LYS A 140 19.16 -8.25 -13.15
C LYS A 140 18.62 -9.15 -12.05
N GLN A 141 19.40 -10.16 -11.64
CA GLN A 141 19.04 -11.07 -10.56
C GLN A 141 18.89 -10.35 -9.22
N LEU A 142 19.86 -9.49 -8.87
CA LEU A 142 19.80 -8.69 -7.64
C LEU A 142 18.64 -7.69 -7.66
N ALA A 143 18.38 -7.04 -8.79
CA ALA A 143 17.23 -6.14 -8.93
C ALA A 143 15.91 -6.91 -8.76
N THR A 144 15.81 -8.11 -9.35
CA THR A 144 14.61 -8.95 -9.27
C THR A 144 14.39 -9.48 -7.84
N SER A 145 15.45 -9.92 -7.15
CA SER A 145 15.36 -10.36 -5.74
C SER A 145 14.92 -9.21 -4.85
N TYR A 146 15.43 -8.00 -5.07
CA TYR A 146 15.05 -6.80 -4.33
C TYR A 146 13.57 -6.44 -4.53
N ILE A 147 13.09 -6.41 -5.77
CA ILE A 147 11.68 -6.10 -6.09
C ILE A 147 10.74 -7.18 -5.52
N THR A 148 11.19 -8.43 -5.51
CA THR A 148 10.43 -9.56 -4.98
C THR A 148 10.37 -9.53 -3.45
N SER A 149 11.45 -9.08 -2.80
CA SER A 149 11.60 -9.04 -1.35
C SER A 149 10.50 -8.22 -0.66
N LYS A 150 10.12 -8.67 0.55
CA LYS A 150 9.13 -7.99 1.39
C LYS A 150 9.72 -6.73 2.06
N ALA A 151 11.05 -6.64 2.11
CA ALA A 151 11.81 -5.55 2.75
C ALA A 151 11.63 -4.19 2.06
N LEU A 152 11.21 -4.18 0.79
CA LEU A 152 10.82 -2.94 0.11
C LEU A 152 9.57 -2.31 0.76
N PHE A 153 8.68 -3.13 1.34
CA PHE A 153 7.40 -2.69 1.89
C PHE A 153 7.47 -2.27 3.36
N SER A 154 8.55 -2.60 4.07
CA SER A 154 8.80 -2.06 5.40
C SER A 154 9.23 -0.60 5.26
N ILE A 155 8.30 0.33 5.47
CA ILE A 155 8.62 1.73 5.72
C ILE A 155 9.38 1.74 7.05
N PRO A 156 10.62 2.27 7.12
CA PRO A 156 11.26 2.49 8.40
C PRO A 156 10.40 3.49 9.16
N THR A 157 9.86 3.06 10.30
CA THR A 157 9.17 3.92 11.27
C THR A 157 10.13 4.87 11.98
N ASP A 158 11.42 4.91 11.60
CA ASP A 158 12.51 5.49 12.39
C ASP A 158 13.12 6.79 11.83
N THR A 159 12.38 7.53 11.00
CA THR A 159 12.75 8.93 10.69
C THR A 159 11.66 9.89 11.13
N MET A 160 11.25 9.81 12.40
CA MET A 160 10.83 11.04 13.07
C MET A 160 12.12 11.74 13.52
N PRO A 161 12.46 12.95 13.03
CA PRO A 161 13.40 13.77 13.76
C PRO A 161 12.80 13.94 15.16
N LYS A 162 13.49 13.42 16.18
CA LYS A 162 13.24 13.78 17.58
C LYS A 162 13.39 15.29 17.64
N HIS A 163 12.29 16.00 17.49
CA HIS A 163 12.26 17.43 17.75
C HIS A 163 12.60 17.53 19.23
N GLY A 164 13.82 17.97 19.50
CA GLY A 164 14.32 18.15 20.83
C GLY A 164 13.43 19.17 21.53
N ALA A 165 12.46 18.67 22.30
CA ALA A 165 11.82 19.41 23.36
C ALA A 165 12.88 19.62 24.45
N LYS A 166 13.83 20.53 24.20
CA LYS A 166 14.46 21.30 25.27
C LYS A 166 13.46 22.39 25.62
N LEU A 167 12.54 22.06 26.52
CA LEU A 167 11.86 23.08 27.30
C LEU A 167 12.90 23.60 28.29
N CYS A 168 13.23 24.88 28.12
CA CYS A 168 13.82 25.73 29.14
C CYS A 168 12.93 25.78 30.39
#